data_AF-A0A3G9JJV4-F1
#
_entry.id   AF-A0A3G9JJV4-F1
#
_cell.length_a   1.000
_cell.length_b   1.000
_cell.length_c   1.000
_cell.angle_alpha   90.00
_cell.angle_beta   90.00
_cell.angle_gamma   90.00
#
_symmetry.space_group_name_H-M   'P 1'
#
loop_
_entity.id
_entity.type
_entity.pdbx_description
1 polymer ?
#
loop_
_entity_poly.entity_id
_entity_poly.type
_entity_poly.pdbx_seq_one_letter_code
_entity_poly.pdbx_strand_id
1 'polypeptide(L)' 'MKRALSVITDVVNSGLNHVVLATHGNLMSLLLKYYDNKQFGFEEWEALFNPDVYHLCLDGRSPTIRRITF' A
#
# COMPACT_ATOMS: atom_id res chain seq x y z
N MET A 1 11.84 -1.51 -4.55
CA MET A 1 10.59 -2.08 -5.09
C MET A 1 10.53 -3.61 -5.02
N LYS A 2 11.40 -4.38 -5.70
CA LYS A 2 11.34 -5.87 -5.71
C LYS A 2 11.17 -6.51 -4.32
N ARG A 3 11.94 -6.06 -3.32
CA ARG A 3 11.86 -6.59 -1.94
C ARG A 3 10.49 -6.41 -1.28
N ALA A 4 9.88 -5.24 -1.46
CA ALA A 4 8.59 -4.95 -0.84
C ALA A 4 7.44 -5.70 -1.52
N LEU A 5 7.50 -5.81 -2.86
CA LEU A 5 6.54 -6.60 -3.61
C LEU A 5 6.63 -8.09 -3.26
N SER A 6 7.83 -8.62 -2.98
CA SER A 6 8.00 -9.99 -2.49
C SER A 6 7.18 -10.24 -1.23
N VAL A 7 7.25 -9.34 -0.24
CA VAL A 7 6.49 -9.47 1.01
C VAL A 7 4.99 -9.47 0.75
N ILE A 8 4.50 -8.61 -0.15
CA ILE A 8 3.08 -8.57 -0.51
C ILE A 8 2.67 -9.87 -1.20
N THR A 9 3.47 -10.38 -2.12
CA THR A 9 3.24 -11.67 -2.78
C THR A 9 3.21 -12.82 -1.78
N ASP A 10 4.13 -12.84 -0.81
CA ASP A 10 4.17 -13.87 0.24
C ASP A 10 2.91 -13.81 1.11
N VAL A 11 2.45 -12.60 1.46
CA VAL A 11 1.19 -12.38 2.18
C VAL A 11 -0.01 -12.88 1.38
N VAL A 12 -0.10 -12.55 0.10
CA VAL A 12 -1.18 -13.02 -0.78
C VAL A 12 -1.19 -14.55 -0.86
N ASN A 13 -0.02 -15.17 -0.97
CA ASN A 13 0.12 -16.62 -1.07
C ASN A 13 -0.06 -17.35 0.28
N SER A 14 -0.04 -16.64 1.41
CA SER A 14 -0.19 -17.23 2.74
C SER A 14 -1.60 -17.74 3.06
N GLY A 15 -2.61 -17.34 2.28
CA GLY A 15 -4.01 -17.65 2.54
C GLY A 15 -4.63 -16.91 3.72
N LEU A 16 -3.92 -15.94 4.31
CA LEU A 16 -4.46 -15.07 5.36
C LEU A 16 -5.45 -14.06 4.77
N ASN A 17 -6.63 -13.94 5.39
CA ASN A 17 -7.69 -13.05 4.89
C ASN A 17 -7.47 -11.58 5.25
N HIS A 18 -6.87 -11.30 6.41
CA HIS A 18 -6.64 -9.93 6.90
C HIS A 18 -5.23 -9.82 7.48
N VAL A 19 -4.41 -8.96 6.87
CA VAL A 19 -3.01 -8.77 7.26
C VAL A 19 -2.74 -7.27 7.39
N VAL A 20 -2.06 -6.90 8.48
CA VAL A 20 -1.57 -5.54 8.70
C VAL A 20 -0.07 -5.51 8.43
N LEU A 21 0.36 -4.60 7.55
CA LEU A 21 1.77 -4.36 7.26
C LEU A 21 2.17 -3.00 7.84
N ALA A 22 3.13 -2.99 8.77
CA ALA A 22 3.72 -1.78 9.31
C ALA A 22 5.05 -1.46 8.62
N THR A 23 5.25 -0.20 8.23
CA THR A 23 6.44 0.23 7.49
C THR A 23 6.73 1.71 7.75
N HIS A 24 7.80 2.23 7.14
CA HIS A 24 8.19 3.64 7.20
C HIS A 24 7.70 4.42 5.97
N GLY A 25 7.67 5.75 6.07
CA GLY A 25 7.12 6.65 5.03
C GLY A 25 7.72 6.46 3.63
N ASN A 26 9.03 6.28 3.50
CA ASN A 26 9.66 6.07 2.19
C ASN A 26 9.23 4.77 1.50
N LEU A 27 9.04 3.70 2.27
CA LEU A 27 8.58 2.45 1.69
C LEU A 27 7.07 2.51 1.42
N MET A 28 6.30 3.13 2.32
CA MET A 28 4.88 3.40 2.10
C MET A 28 4.67 4.17 0.80
N SER A 29 5.39 5.27 0.56
CA SER A 29 5.23 6.09 -0.64
C SER A 29 5.53 5.33 -1.93
N LEU A 30 6.53 4.44 -1.92
CA LEU A 30 6.83 3.58 -3.07
C LEU A 30 5.71 2.57 -3.35
N LEU A 31 5.07 2.04 -2.31
CA LEU A 31 3.94 1.13 -2.44
C LEU A 31 2.68 1.87 -2.93
N LEU A 32 2.38 3.04 -2.38
CA LEU A 32 1.28 3.90 -2.82
C LEU A 32 1.45 4.28 -4.29
N LYS A 33 2.64 4.72 -4.70
CA LYS A 33 2.95 5.03 -6.10
C LYS A 33 2.80 3.82 -7.02
N TYR A 34 3.09 2.61 -6.54
CA TYR A 34 2.97 1.40 -7.36
C TYR A 34 1.51 1.01 -7.60
N TYR A 35 0.67 1.08 -6.57
CA TYR A 35 -0.73 0.66 -6.65
C TYR A 35 -1.68 1.77 -7.11
N ASP A 36 -1.32 3.03 -6.93
CA ASP A 36 -2.11 4.21 -7.33
C ASP A 36 -1.30 5.17 -8.20
N ASN A 37 -0.69 4.65 -9.26
CA ASN A 37 0.21 5.42 -10.11
C ASN A 37 -0.44 6.62 -10.83
N LYS A 38 -1.78 6.66 -10.90
CA LYS A 38 -2.53 7.74 -11.54
C LYS A 38 -2.79 8.91 -10.61
N GLN A 39 -2.99 8.64 -9.31
CA GLN A 39 -3.38 9.66 -8.34
C GLN A 39 -2.26 9.98 -7.35
N PHE A 40 -1.29 9.09 -7.15
CA PHE A 40 -0.22 9.32 -6.18
C PHE A 40 0.99 10.03 -6.80
N GLY A 41 1.11 11.32 -6.51
CA GLY A 41 2.18 12.22 -6.94
C GLY A 41 2.92 12.88 -5.77
N PHE A 42 3.46 14.07 -6.01
CA PHE A 42 4.22 14.83 -5.02
C PHE A 42 3.33 15.35 -3.89
N GLU A 43 2.15 15.88 -4.22
CA GLU A 43 1.22 16.47 -3.26
C GLU A 43 0.69 15.41 -2.28
N GLU A 44 0.36 14.22 -2.77
CA GLU A 44 -0.08 13.10 -1.95
C GLU A 44 1.05 12.57 -1.06
N TRP A 45 2.28 12.57 -1.58
CA TRP A 45 3.47 12.19 -0.81
C TRP A 45 3.77 13.19 0.32
N GLU A 46 3.66 14.49 0.03
CA GLU A 46 3.86 15.56 1.01
C GLU A 46 2.78 15.55 2.11
N ALA A 47 1.55 15.16 1.75
CA ALA A 47 0.42 15.05 2.67
C ALA A 47 0.39 13.75 3.52
N LEU A 48 1.41 12.89 3.41
CA LEU A 48 1.55 11.71 4.28
C LEU A 48 1.90 12.17 5.71
N PHE A 49 1.25 11.55 6.70
CA PHE A 49 1.55 11.80 8.12
C PHE A 49 1.68 10.47 8.88
N ASN A 50 1.95 10.50 10.18
CA ASN A 50 2.07 9.30 10.99
C ASN A 50 1.13 9.37 12.22
N PRO A 51 0.22 8.40 12.43
CA PRO A 51 -0.02 7.22 11.60
C PRO A 51 -0.81 7.55 10.32
N ASP A 52 -0.42 6.94 9.20
CA ASP A 52 -1.25 6.87 8.01
C ASP A 52 -1.67 5.42 7.76
N VAL A 53 -2.93 5.22 7.40
CA VAL A 53 -3.48 3.87 7.20
C VAL A 53 -4.13 3.79 5.83
N TYR A 54 -3.73 2.76 5.08
CA TYR A 54 -4.26 2.46 3.76
C TYR A 54 -4.77 1.03 3.70
N HIS A 55 -5.92 0.86 3.08
CA HIS A 55 -6.49 -0.44 2.76
C HIS A 55 -6.17 -0.81 1.31
N LEU A 56 -5.39 -1.87 1.13
CA LEU A 56 -5.06 -2.46 -0.16
C LEU A 56 -5.94 -3.71 -0.38
N CYS A 57 -6.77 -3.71 -1.43
CA CYS A 57 -7.59 -4.84 -1.83
C CYS A 57 -7.05 -5.48 -3.12
N LEU A 58 -6.85 -6.80 -3.07
CA LEU A 58 -6.32 -7.64 -4.15
C LEU A 58 -7.31 -8.78 -4.45
N ASP A 59 -8.49 -8.46 -4.97
CA ASP A 59 -9.63 -9.38 -5.19
C ASP A 59 -9.64 -10.03 -6.59
N GLY A 60 -8.50 -10.07 -7.28
CA GLY A 60 -8.36 -10.64 -8.64
C GLY A 60 -8.91 -9.75 -9.76
N ARG A 61 -9.59 -8.66 -9.42
CA ARG A 61 -9.75 -7.48 -10.29
C ARG A 61 -8.58 -6.53 -9.99
N SER A 62 -8.43 -5.45 -10.74
CA SER A 62 -7.28 -4.54 -10.59
C SER A 62 -7.08 -4.13 -9.11
N PRO A 63 -5.83 -4.07 -8.60
CA PRO A 63 -5.55 -3.63 -7.24
C PRO A 63 -6.22 -2.29 -6.94
N THR A 64 -6.84 -2.18 -5.77
CA THR A 64 -7.38 -0.89 -5.29
C THR A 64 -6.75 -0.55 -3.95
N ILE A 65 -6.41 0.73 -3.79
CA ILE A 65 -5.85 1.25 -2.54
C ILE A 65 -6.65 2.48 -2.11
N ARG A 66 -6.98 2.55 -0.83
CA ARG A 66 -7.79 3.64 -0.26
C ARG A 66 -7.23 4.06 1.09
N ARG A 67 -7.04 5.37 1.30
CA ARG A 67 -6.68 5.93 2.61
C ARG A 67 -7.87 5.78 3.55
N ILE A 68 -7.60 5.38 4.79
CA ILE A 68 -8.61 5.34 5.86
C ILE A 68 -8.46 6.63 6.66
N THR A 69 -9.49 7.47 6.64
CA THR A 69 -9.57 8.67 7.47
C THR A 69 -10.45 8.40 8.70
N PHE A 70 -10.03 8.93 9.84
CA PHE A 70 -10.75 8.90 11.11
C PHE A 70 -11.35 10.28 11.42
#